data_AF-A0A6I9TE85-F1
#
_entry.id   AF-A0A6I9TE85-F1
#
_cell.length_a   1.000
_cell.length_b   1.000
_cell.length_c   1.000
_cell.angle_alpha   90.00
_cell.angle_beta   90.00
_cell.angle_gamma   90.00
#
_symmetry.space_group_name_H-M   'P 1'
#
loop_
_entity.id
_entity.type
_entity.pdbx_description
1 polymer ?
#
loop_
_entity_poly.entity_id
_entity_poly.type
_entity_poly.pdbx_seq_one_letter_code
_entity_poly.pdbx_strand_id
1 'polypeptide(L)'
;MGRALRIPGASVHWYDKPEMRKQRKMGHITLVGPSMGIIEARLKSMLSEETEDDQPPAAPRVGIIMGSDSDLPVMKDAATILREFNVPAEVRIVSAHRTPEMMFSYASSARERGIQVIIAGAGGAAHLPGMVAALTPLPVIGVPVRASTLDGLDSLLSIVQMPRGVPVATVAINNATNAGLLAVRLLGISDINLQARMAQYQEDRRDEVLVKDDKLGKHGWEYYLNS
;
A
#
# COMPACT_ATOMS: atom_id res chain seq x y z
N MET A 1 0.17 33.10 3.05
CA MET A 1 0.56 32.87 1.63
C MET A 1 1.85 32.08 1.48
N GLY A 2 2.92 32.35 2.23
CA GLY A 2 4.18 31.57 2.11
C GLY A 2 4.03 30.06 2.32
N ARG A 3 3.12 29.61 3.20
CA ARG A 3 2.81 28.17 3.38
C ARG A 3 2.28 27.49 2.13
N ALA A 4 1.49 28.22 1.32
CA ALA A 4 0.92 27.69 0.09
C ALA A 4 1.99 27.32 -0.95
N LEU A 5 3.15 28.00 -0.94
CA LEU A 5 4.26 27.66 -1.84
C LEU A 5 4.88 26.29 -1.56
N ARG A 6 4.63 25.71 -0.37
CA ARG A 6 5.15 24.40 0.06
C ARG A 6 4.15 23.26 -0.14
N ILE A 7 2.93 23.55 -0.60
CA ILE A 7 1.88 22.54 -0.78
C ILE A 7 1.87 22.05 -2.24
N PRO A 8 2.03 20.74 -2.51
CA PRO A 8 1.96 20.21 -3.86
C PRO A 8 0.62 20.54 -4.54
N GLY A 9 0.69 21.10 -5.76
CA GLY A 9 -0.49 21.51 -6.54
C GLY A 9 -1.11 22.83 -6.11
N ALA A 10 -0.45 23.60 -5.23
CA ALA A 10 -0.85 24.96 -4.89
C ALA A 10 -0.18 26.00 -5.80
N SER A 11 -0.91 27.04 -6.18
CA SER A 11 -0.39 28.21 -6.91
C SER A 11 -0.88 29.48 -6.25
N VAL A 12 0.01 30.47 -6.09
CA VAL A 12 -0.27 31.74 -5.41
C VAL A 12 -0.30 32.87 -6.44
N HIS A 13 -1.35 33.67 -6.41
CA HIS A 13 -1.55 34.80 -7.33
C HIS A 13 -1.70 36.10 -6.56
N TRP A 14 -0.86 37.08 -6.85
CA TRP A 14 -0.89 38.43 -6.28
C TRP A 14 -1.52 39.43 -7.25
N TYR A 15 -2.16 40.47 -6.72
CA TYR A 15 -2.85 41.49 -7.53
C TYR A 15 -2.12 42.84 -7.62
N ASP A 16 -0.87 42.93 -7.13
CA ASP A 16 0.02 44.11 -7.20
C ASP A 16 -0.69 45.46 -6.98
N LYS A 17 -1.46 45.55 -5.89
CA LYS A 17 -2.19 46.79 -5.55
C LYS A 17 -1.27 47.71 -4.74
N PRO A 18 -1.25 49.02 -5.05
CA PRO A 18 -0.31 49.98 -4.46
C PRO A 18 -0.52 50.23 -2.95
N GLU A 19 -1.67 49.83 -2.38
CA GLU A 19 -1.97 50.05 -0.97
C GLU A 19 -2.59 48.81 -0.31
N MET A 20 -1.95 48.30 0.75
CA MET A 20 -2.47 47.24 1.61
C MET A 20 -3.40 47.83 2.70
N ARG A 21 -4.70 47.64 2.55
CA ARG A 21 -5.73 48.06 3.52
C ARG A 21 -6.47 46.84 4.09
N LYS A 22 -6.91 46.90 5.35
CA LYS A 22 -7.67 45.82 6.01
C LYS A 22 -8.92 45.45 5.19
N GLN A 23 -9.23 44.15 5.07
CA GLN A 23 -10.30 43.58 4.24
C GLN A 23 -10.18 43.75 2.71
N ARG A 24 -9.11 44.36 2.21
CA ARG A 24 -8.86 44.40 0.76
C ARG A 24 -8.32 43.05 0.29
N LYS A 25 -8.96 42.43 -0.70
CA LYS A 25 -8.42 41.21 -1.33
C LYS A 25 -7.13 41.54 -2.11
N MET A 26 -6.01 40.98 -1.64
CA MET A 26 -4.67 41.22 -2.20
C MET A 26 -4.20 40.11 -3.16
N GLY A 27 -4.90 38.98 -3.20
CA GLY A 27 -4.58 37.86 -4.08
C GLY A 27 -5.53 36.69 -3.88
N HIS A 28 -5.16 35.54 -4.42
CA HIS A 28 -5.83 34.26 -4.20
C HIS A 28 -4.84 33.09 -4.32
N ILE A 29 -5.31 31.90 -3.94
CA ILE A 29 -4.56 30.64 -4.03
C ILE A 29 -5.44 29.62 -4.73
N THR A 30 -4.85 28.87 -5.66
CA THR A 30 -5.49 27.76 -6.38
C THR A 30 -4.89 26.45 -5.90
N LEU A 31 -5.73 25.45 -5.60
CA LEU A 31 -5.31 24.10 -5.21
C LEU A 31 -5.87 23.09 -6.22
N VAL A 32 -5.00 22.25 -6.78
CA VAL A 32 -5.38 21.20 -7.74
C VAL A 32 -4.95 19.84 -7.20
N GLY A 33 -5.82 18.84 -7.36
CA GLY A 33 -5.56 17.46 -6.93
C GLY A 33 -6.46 16.46 -7.66
N PRO A 34 -6.15 15.16 -7.57
CA PRO A 34 -6.86 14.11 -8.33
C PRO A 34 -8.22 13.73 -7.73
N SER A 35 -8.55 14.21 -6.52
CA SER A 35 -9.85 13.99 -5.87
C SER A 35 -10.15 15.10 -4.86
N MET A 36 -11.43 15.24 -4.49
CA MET A 36 -11.87 16.22 -3.49
C MET A 36 -11.23 15.97 -2.12
N GLY A 37 -11.13 14.70 -1.68
CA GLY A 37 -10.53 14.36 -0.40
C GLY A 37 -9.05 14.79 -0.28
N ILE A 38 -8.28 14.69 -1.37
CA ILE A 38 -6.89 15.19 -1.39
C ILE A 38 -6.83 16.71 -1.33
N ILE A 39 -7.75 17.40 -2.02
CA ILE A 39 -7.83 18.87 -1.99
C ILE A 39 -8.20 19.35 -0.58
N GLU A 40 -9.17 18.72 0.09
CA GLU A 40 -9.58 19.07 1.45
C GLU A 40 -8.46 18.85 2.48
N ALA A 41 -7.73 17.74 2.40
CA ALA A 41 -6.59 17.46 3.27
C ALA A 41 -5.48 18.51 3.12
N ARG A 42 -5.16 18.89 1.87
CA ARG A 42 -4.18 19.94 1.56
C ARG A 42 -4.65 21.32 2.05
N LEU A 43 -5.93 21.65 1.87
CA LEU A 43 -6.50 22.90 2.37
C LEU A 43 -6.44 22.98 3.89
N LYS A 44 -6.78 21.89 4.60
CA LYS A 44 -6.67 21.80 6.06
C LYS A 44 -5.23 22.02 6.54
N SER A 45 -4.26 21.35 5.90
CA SER A 45 -2.83 21.55 6.19
C SER A 45 -2.35 22.99 5.93
N MET A 46 -2.94 23.70 4.95
CA MET A 46 -2.63 25.10 4.69
C MET A 46 -3.15 26.05 5.78
N LEU A 47 -4.29 25.69 6.40
CA LEU A 47 -5.03 26.51 7.35
C LEU A 47 -4.69 26.23 8.82
N SER A 48 -4.12 25.06 9.16
CA SER A 48 -3.73 24.74 10.54
C SER A 48 -2.43 25.45 10.98
N GLU A 49 -2.40 25.86 12.24
CA GLU A 49 -1.21 26.35 12.95
C GLU A 49 -0.53 25.19 13.67
N GLU A 50 0.04 24.23 12.94
CA GLU A 50 0.69 23.08 13.55
C GLU A 50 2.18 23.04 13.20
N THR A 51 2.98 22.88 14.25
CA THR A 51 4.42 22.61 14.26
C THR A 51 4.77 21.38 13.43
N GLU A 52 5.99 21.31 12.91
CA GLU A 52 6.46 20.30 11.93
C GLU A 52 6.33 18.81 12.32
N ASP A 53 5.78 18.48 13.48
CA ASP A 53 5.70 17.13 14.04
C ASP A 53 4.31 16.47 13.97
N ASP A 54 3.28 17.17 13.45
CA ASP A 54 1.88 16.71 13.47
C ASP A 54 1.27 16.57 12.05
N GLN A 55 2.01 16.01 11.09
CA GLN A 55 1.36 15.58 9.85
C GLN A 55 0.42 14.40 10.16
N PRO A 56 -0.90 14.51 9.90
CA PRO A 56 -1.77 13.35 10.01
C PRO A 56 -1.23 12.27 9.07
N PRO A 57 -1.15 11.00 9.51
CA PRO A 57 -0.57 9.93 8.71
C PRO A 57 -1.24 9.93 7.34
N ALA A 58 -0.43 9.91 6.28
CA ALA A 58 -0.92 9.91 4.91
C ALA A 58 -1.99 8.82 4.75
N ALA A 59 -3.15 9.19 4.20
CA ALA A 59 -4.27 8.27 4.06
C ALA A 59 -3.81 6.98 3.34
N PRO A 60 -4.14 5.79 3.88
CA PRO A 60 -3.62 4.54 3.37
C PRO A 60 -4.10 4.32 1.92
N ARG A 61 -3.16 4.00 1.03
CA ARG A 61 -3.45 3.56 -0.35
C ARG A 61 -3.61 2.04 -0.44
N VAL A 62 -3.01 1.30 0.49
CA VAL A 62 -3.09 -0.17 0.53
C VAL A 62 -3.60 -0.62 1.89
N GLY A 63 -4.56 -1.55 1.88
CA GLY A 63 -5.04 -2.21 3.08
C GLY A 63 -4.42 -3.58 3.23
N ILE A 64 -3.62 -3.82 4.28
CA ILE A 64 -3.12 -5.15 4.62
C ILE A 64 -4.00 -5.72 5.73
N ILE A 65 -4.73 -6.79 5.42
CA ILE A 65 -5.62 -7.46 6.36
C ILE A 65 -5.23 -8.92 6.54
N MET A 66 -5.48 -9.43 7.74
CA MET A 66 -5.22 -10.83 8.08
C MET A 66 -6.26 -11.38 9.03
N GLY A 67 -6.52 -12.69 8.93
CA GLY A 67 -7.56 -13.35 9.72
C GLY A 67 -7.21 -13.47 11.21
N SER A 68 -5.91 -13.51 11.54
CA SER A 68 -5.37 -13.72 12.88
C SER A 68 -4.06 -12.96 13.08
N ASP A 69 -3.72 -12.59 14.32
CA ASP A 69 -2.41 -12.01 14.65
C ASP A 69 -1.25 -12.99 14.39
N SER A 70 -1.50 -14.30 14.47
CA SER A 70 -0.56 -15.35 14.09
C SER A 70 -0.11 -15.28 12.63
N ASP A 71 -0.85 -14.59 11.76
CA ASP A 71 -0.48 -14.37 10.35
C ASP A 71 0.50 -13.20 10.19
N LEU A 72 0.61 -12.31 11.19
CA LEU A 72 1.43 -11.09 11.14
C LEU A 72 2.91 -11.34 10.83
N PRO A 73 3.58 -12.39 11.34
CA PRO A 73 4.98 -12.68 11.00
C PRO A 73 5.22 -12.86 9.50
N VAL A 74 4.21 -13.35 8.75
CA VAL A 74 4.24 -13.44 7.29
C VAL A 74 3.81 -12.11 6.68
N MET A 75 2.66 -11.59 7.09
CA MET A 75 2.04 -10.44 6.44
C MET A 75 2.82 -9.13 6.61
N LYS A 76 3.66 -9.01 7.63
CA LYS A 76 4.54 -7.84 7.82
C LYS A 76 5.45 -7.59 6.62
N ASP A 77 5.80 -8.61 5.85
CA ASP A 77 6.72 -8.47 4.72
C ASP A 77 6.09 -7.64 3.59
N ALA A 78 4.76 -7.71 3.41
CA ALA A 78 4.03 -6.80 2.54
C ALA A 78 4.17 -5.34 3.02
N ALA A 79 4.02 -5.10 4.33
CA ALA A 79 4.15 -3.77 4.91
C ALA A 79 5.58 -3.21 4.76
N THR A 80 6.59 -4.07 4.90
CA THR A 80 8.00 -3.73 4.69
C THR A 80 8.25 -3.27 3.25
N ILE A 81 7.76 -4.01 2.26
CA ILE A 81 7.87 -3.61 0.85
C ILE A 81 7.14 -2.29 0.59
N LEU A 82 5.90 -2.14 1.06
CA LEU A 82 5.18 -0.89 0.85
C LEU A 82 5.90 0.32 1.49
N ARG A 83 6.55 0.13 2.64
CA ARG A 83 7.37 1.16 3.27
C ARG A 83 8.60 1.53 2.42
N GLU A 84 9.31 0.55 1.87
CA GLU A 84 10.45 0.78 0.95
C GLU A 84 10.03 1.62 -0.27
N PHE A 85 8.85 1.34 -0.82
CA PHE A 85 8.27 2.09 -1.93
C PHE A 85 7.54 3.38 -1.52
N ASN A 86 7.58 3.76 -0.25
CA ASN A 86 6.86 4.90 0.33
C ASN A 86 5.38 4.93 -0.09
N VAL A 87 4.72 3.77 -0.02
CA VAL A 87 3.28 3.61 -0.23
C VAL A 87 2.60 3.54 1.14
N PRO A 88 1.76 4.53 1.50
CA PRO A 88 1.03 4.50 2.77
C PRO A 88 0.12 3.27 2.83
N ALA A 89 0.22 2.52 3.91
CA ALA A 89 -0.56 1.31 4.11
C ALA A 89 -1.07 1.21 5.56
N GLU A 90 -2.25 0.62 5.71
CA GLU A 90 -2.77 0.21 7.02
C GLU A 90 -2.58 -1.29 7.21
N VAL A 91 -2.42 -1.74 8.45
CA VAL A 91 -2.34 -3.17 8.82
C VAL A 91 -3.42 -3.45 9.85
N ARG A 92 -4.32 -4.40 9.58
CA ARG A 92 -5.45 -4.72 10.47
C ARG A 92 -5.73 -6.21 10.58
N ILE A 93 -6.27 -6.63 11.72
CA ILE A 93 -6.84 -7.97 11.89
C ILE A 93 -8.32 -7.90 11.52
N VAL A 94 -8.73 -8.69 10.54
CA VAL A 94 -10.09 -8.78 10.01
C VAL A 94 -10.39 -10.25 9.74
N SER A 95 -11.23 -10.87 10.57
CA SER A 95 -11.50 -12.31 10.49
C SER A 95 -12.81 -12.59 9.75
N ALA A 96 -12.73 -13.25 8.59
CA ALA A 96 -13.90 -13.65 7.82
C ALA A 96 -14.85 -14.58 8.60
N HIS A 97 -14.31 -15.42 9.49
CA HIS A 97 -15.09 -16.41 10.24
C HIS A 97 -15.57 -15.90 11.60
N ARG A 98 -14.78 -15.03 12.26
CA ARG A 98 -15.05 -14.60 13.64
C ARG A 98 -15.66 -13.21 13.74
N THR A 99 -15.42 -12.35 12.76
CA THR A 99 -15.95 -10.98 12.71
C THR A 99 -16.48 -10.63 11.30
N PRO A 100 -17.43 -11.41 10.75
CA PRO A 100 -17.89 -11.26 9.36
C PRO A 100 -18.49 -9.88 9.07
N GLU A 101 -19.19 -9.25 10.01
CA GLU A 101 -19.74 -7.89 9.85
C GLU A 101 -18.63 -6.84 9.75
N MET A 102 -17.53 -7.02 10.50
CA MET A 102 -16.36 -6.15 10.41
C MET A 102 -15.65 -6.32 9.07
N MET A 103 -15.50 -7.55 8.60
CA MET A 103 -14.95 -7.83 7.26
C MET A 103 -15.81 -7.20 6.18
N PHE A 104 -17.13 -7.34 6.27
CA PHE A 104 -18.06 -6.72 5.33
C PHE A 104 -17.89 -5.21 5.30
N SER A 105 -17.95 -4.58 6.48
CA SER A 105 -17.79 -3.13 6.63
C SER A 105 -16.44 -2.63 6.14
N TYR A 106 -15.36 -3.41 6.37
CA TYR A 106 -14.03 -3.09 5.89
C TYR A 106 -13.98 -3.09 4.35
N ALA A 107 -14.46 -4.14 3.71
CA ALA A 107 -14.39 -4.32 2.26
C ALA A 107 -15.27 -3.31 1.51
N SER A 108 -16.51 -3.09 1.98
CA SER A 108 -17.46 -2.19 1.32
C SER A 108 -17.03 -0.71 1.39
N SER A 109 -16.41 -0.30 2.51
CA SER A 109 -15.97 1.09 2.72
C SER A 109 -14.54 1.37 2.24
N ALA A 110 -13.74 0.35 1.90
CA ALA A 110 -12.31 0.50 1.60
C ALA A 110 -12.02 1.59 0.55
N ARG A 111 -12.79 1.59 -0.56
CA ARG A 111 -12.64 2.57 -1.65
C ARG A 111 -12.90 3.99 -1.18
N GLU A 112 -13.93 4.20 -0.35
CA GLU A 112 -14.31 5.52 0.16
C GLU A 112 -13.23 6.10 1.08
N ARG A 113 -12.50 5.22 1.79
CA ARG A 113 -11.35 5.59 2.62
C ARG A 113 -10.07 5.91 1.83
N GLY A 114 -10.10 5.76 0.50
CA GLY A 114 -8.94 6.01 -0.37
C GLY A 114 -8.04 4.79 -0.62
N ILE A 115 -8.42 3.61 -0.13
CA ILE A 115 -7.71 2.36 -0.44
C ILE A 115 -7.88 2.05 -1.93
N GLN A 116 -6.78 1.67 -2.56
CA GLN A 116 -6.68 1.36 -3.99
C GLN A 116 -6.37 -0.12 -4.23
N VAL A 117 -5.71 -0.80 -3.29
CA VAL A 117 -5.40 -2.24 -3.34
C VAL A 117 -5.58 -2.84 -1.94
N ILE A 118 -6.13 -4.05 -1.86
CA ILE A 118 -6.19 -4.81 -0.60
C ILE A 118 -5.30 -6.04 -0.71
N ILE A 119 -4.46 -6.27 0.31
CA ILE A 119 -3.66 -7.47 0.49
C ILE A 119 -4.30 -8.24 1.65
N ALA A 120 -4.79 -9.45 1.40
CA ALA A 120 -5.49 -10.26 2.38
C ALA A 120 -4.74 -11.59 2.63
N GLY A 121 -4.35 -11.83 3.88
CA GLY A 121 -3.69 -13.07 4.32
C GLY A 121 -4.63 -13.96 5.12
N ALA A 122 -4.65 -15.26 4.80
CA ALA A 122 -5.38 -16.25 5.59
C ALA A 122 -4.79 -17.67 5.42
N GLY A 123 -4.91 -18.50 6.45
CA GLY A 123 -4.48 -19.90 6.46
C GLY A 123 -5.63 -20.90 6.58
N GLY A 124 -5.41 -22.14 6.15
CA GLY A 124 -6.38 -23.23 6.21
C GLY A 124 -7.51 -23.06 5.21
N ALA A 125 -8.76 -23.09 5.70
CA ALA A 125 -9.93 -22.67 4.92
C ALA A 125 -9.94 -21.14 4.75
N ALA A 126 -9.06 -20.65 3.89
CA ALA A 126 -8.64 -19.26 3.81
C ALA A 126 -9.63 -18.35 3.03
N HIS A 127 -10.82 -18.12 3.60
CA HIS A 127 -11.90 -17.41 2.90
C HIS A 127 -11.73 -15.88 2.82
N LEU A 128 -10.88 -15.27 3.64
CA LEU A 128 -10.79 -13.81 3.77
C LEU A 128 -10.56 -13.10 2.41
N PRO A 129 -9.59 -13.51 1.55
CA PRO A 129 -9.35 -12.80 0.30
C PRO A 129 -10.54 -12.86 -0.66
N GLY A 130 -11.15 -14.04 -0.81
CA GLY A 130 -12.29 -14.24 -1.70
C GLY A 130 -13.54 -13.49 -1.24
N MET A 131 -13.84 -13.51 0.06
CA MET A 131 -14.98 -12.78 0.63
C MET A 131 -14.81 -11.28 0.53
N VAL A 132 -13.59 -10.75 0.72
CA VAL A 132 -13.32 -9.33 0.55
C VAL A 132 -13.46 -8.93 -0.93
N ALA A 133 -12.93 -9.73 -1.86
CA ALA A 133 -13.08 -9.49 -3.29
C ALA A 133 -14.54 -9.47 -3.75
N ALA A 134 -15.42 -10.27 -3.12
CA ALA A 134 -16.84 -10.28 -3.43
C ALA A 134 -17.58 -8.98 -3.02
N LEU A 135 -16.98 -8.18 -2.13
CA LEU A 135 -17.63 -7.03 -1.48
C LEU A 135 -17.04 -5.69 -1.91
N THR A 136 -16.05 -5.68 -2.80
CA THR A 136 -15.35 -4.46 -3.20
C THR A 136 -14.99 -4.49 -4.68
N PRO A 137 -15.04 -3.35 -5.39
CA PRO A 137 -14.54 -3.26 -6.77
C PRO A 137 -13.01 -3.14 -6.84
N LEU A 138 -12.33 -3.04 -5.70
CA LEU A 138 -10.87 -2.90 -5.63
C LEU A 138 -10.17 -4.23 -5.95
N PRO A 139 -8.96 -4.20 -6.53
CA PRO A 139 -8.13 -5.39 -6.65
C PRO A 139 -7.77 -5.95 -5.28
N VAL A 140 -7.98 -7.26 -5.11
CA VAL A 140 -7.61 -8.01 -3.91
C VAL A 140 -6.50 -9.00 -4.25
N ILE A 141 -5.40 -8.91 -3.51
CA ILE A 141 -4.25 -9.81 -3.57
C ILE A 141 -4.37 -10.80 -2.40
N GLY A 142 -4.41 -12.09 -2.72
CA GLY A 142 -4.49 -13.15 -1.72
C GLY A 142 -3.11 -13.70 -1.37
N VAL A 143 -2.76 -13.73 -0.10
CA VAL A 143 -1.56 -14.39 0.43
C VAL A 143 -2.00 -15.66 1.17
N PRO A 144 -1.74 -16.85 0.60
CA PRO A 144 -1.97 -18.10 1.31
C PRO A 144 -0.97 -18.21 2.47
N VAL A 145 -1.46 -18.17 3.70
CA VAL A 145 -0.61 -18.37 4.89
C VAL A 145 -0.55 -19.85 5.19
N ARG A 146 0.66 -20.39 5.40
CA ARG A 146 0.86 -21.79 5.78
C ARG A 146 0.21 -22.07 7.13
N ALA A 147 -0.81 -22.93 7.14
CA ALA A 147 -1.40 -23.47 8.36
C ALA A 147 -0.50 -24.55 8.98
N SER A 148 -0.93 -25.13 10.10
CA SER A 148 -0.17 -26.18 10.82
C SER A 148 -0.06 -27.50 10.04
N THR A 149 -0.92 -27.74 9.06
CA THR A 149 -0.94 -28.94 8.23
C THR A 149 -0.97 -28.57 6.75
N LEU A 150 -0.71 -29.55 5.87
CA LEU A 150 -0.81 -29.42 4.40
C LEU A 150 0.10 -28.37 3.76
N ASP A 151 1.07 -27.83 4.51
CA ASP A 151 2.09 -26.88 4.05
C ASP A 151 1.54 -25.61 3.36
N GLY A 152 0.26 -25.27 3.60
CA GLY A 152 -0.44 -24.15 2.98
C GLY A 152 -1.12 -24.46 1.64
N LEU A 153 -1.15 -25.73 1.22
CA LEU A 153 -1.89 -26.15 0.01
C LEU A 153 -3.39 -25.91 0.16
N ASP A 154 -3.93 -26.17 1.35
CA ASP A 154 -5.30 -25.84 1.74
C ASP A 154 -5.59 -24.34 1.61
N SER A 155 -4.70 -23.50 2.14
CA SER A 155 -4.78 -22.04 1.99
C SER A 155 -4.73 -21.62 0.52
N LEU A 156 -3.80 -22.20 -0.25
CA LEU A 156 -3.60 -21.86 -1.66
C LEU A 156 -4.86 -22.16 -2.46
N LEU A 157 -5.36 -23.40 -2.37
CA LEU A 157 -6.54 -23.82 -3.11
C LEU A 157 -7.80 -23.06 -2.69
N SER A 158 -7.93 -22.71 -1.40
CA SER A 158 -9.04 -21.90 -0.90
C SER A 158 -9.07 -20.47 -1.48
N ILE A 159 -7.90 -19.93 -1.84
CA ILE A 159 -7.77 -18.54 -2.33
C ILE A 159 -7.73 -18.50 -3.86
N VAL A 160 -6.98 -19.38 -4.52
CA VAL A 160 -6.72 -19.30 -5.97
C VAL A 160 -7.87 -19.83 -6.82
N GLN A 161 -8.66 -20.78 -6.32
CA GLN A 161 -9.73 -21.44 -7.08
C GLN A 161 -11.07 -20.70 -7.00
N MET A 162 -11.03 -19.36 -7.07
CA MET A 162 -12.25 -18.56 -7.08
C MET A 162 -13.10 -18.89 -8.32
N PRO A 163 -14.43 -19.08 -8.16
CA PRO A 163 -15.33 -19.26 -9.29
C PRO A 163 -15.41 -17.98 -10.15
N ARG A 164 -15.97 -18.12 -11.35
CA ARG A 164 -16.12 -17.03 -12.32
C ARG A 164 -16.88 -15.85 -11.70
N GLY A 165 -16.33 -14.64 -11.87
CA GLY A 165 -16.98 -13.37 -11.49
C GLY A 165 -16.33 -12.64 -10.32
N VAL A 166 -15.58 -13.33 -9.44
CA VAL A 166 -14.94 -12.70 -8.27
C VAL A 166 -13.46 -13.10 -8.21
N PRO A 167 -12.57 -12.40 -8.94
CA PRO A 167 -11.16 -12.77 -9.01
C PRO A 167 -10.39 -12.36 -7.74
N VAL A 168 -9.39 -13.18 -7.39
CA VAL A 168 -8.34 -12.84 -6.41
C VAL A 168 -6.98 -13.02 -7.08
N ALA A 169 -6.10 -12.04 -6.97
CA ALA A 169 -4.73 -12.13 -7.46
C ALA A 169 -3.87 -12.87 -6.43
N THR A 170 -3.78 -14.19 -6.54
CA THR A 170 -3.09 -15.03 -5.55
C THR A 170 -1.59 -15.07 -5.78
N VAL A 171 -0.79 -14.84 -4.73
CA VAL A 171 0.67 -15.01 -4.74
C VAL A 171 1.08 -16.35 -4.10
N ALA A 172 2.38 -16.66 -4.09
CA ALA A 172 2.90 -17.88 -3.48
C ALA A 172 2.60 -17.97 -1.98
N ILE A 173 2.55 -19.20 -1.45
CA ILE A 173 2.36 -19.48 -0.02
C ILE A 173 3.42 -18.74 0.80
N ASN A 174 2.99 -18.07 1.88
CA ASN A 174 3.79 -17.23 2.77
C ASN A 174 4.53 -16.06 2.10
N ASN A 175 4.23 -15.72 0.84
CA ASN A 175 4.99 -14.72 0.11
C ASN A 175 4.30 -13.34 0.12
N ALA A 176 4.18 -12.74 1.30
CA ALA A 176 3.63 -11.39 1.45
C ALA A 176 4.54 -10.32 0.82
N THR A 177 5.85 -10.56 0.73
CA THR A 177 6.80 -9.74 -0.06
C THR A 177 6.28 -9.52 -1.48
N ASN A 178 5.94 -10.61 -2.19
CA ASN A 178 5.43 -10.51 -3.55
C ASN A 178 4.04 -9.88 -3.62
N ALA A 179 3.22 -9.99 -2.57
CA ALA A 179 1.96 -9.26 -2.50
C ALA A 179 2.19 -7.74 -2.42
N GLY A 180 3.15 -7.30 -1.61
CA GLY A 180 3.58 -5.91 -1.56
C GLY A 180 4.09 -5.41 -2.92
N LEU A 181 4.97 -6.18 -3.58
CA LEU A 181 5.50 -5.83 -4.90
C LEU A 181 4.40 -5.79 -5.98
N LEU A 182 3.45 -6.73 -5.94
CA LEU A 182 2.31 -6.74 -6.85
C LEU A 182 1.40 -5.53 -6.62
N ALA A 183 1.14 -5.15 -5.37
CA ALA A 183 0.41 -3.93 -5.05
C ALA A 183 1.13 -2.68 -5.61
N VAL A 184 2.45 -2.58 -5.43
CA VAL A 184 3.25 -1.50 -6.02
C VAL A 184 3.11 -1.46 -7.54
N ARG A 185 3.18 -2.61 -8.22
CA ARG A 185 3.01 -2.69 -9.68
C ARG A 185 1.61 -2.23 -10.12
N LEU A 186 0.56 -2.65 -9.41
CA LEU A 186 -0.82 -2.21 -9.70
C LEU A 186 -0.97 -0.70 -9.55
N LEU A 187 -0.44 -0.13 -8.46
CA LEU A 187 -0.44 1.32 -8.24
C LEU A 187 0.41 2.06 -9.28
N GLY A 188 1.52 1.46 -9.71
CA GLY A 188 2.45 2.00 -10.69
C GLY A 188 1.88 2.14 -12.10
N ILE A 189 0.75 1.48 -12.43
CA ILE A 189 0.08 1.63 -13.74
C ILE A 189 -0.24 3.10 -14.03
N SER A 190 -0.61 3.87 -13.00
CA SER A 190 -0.94 5.29 -13.11
C SER A 190 0.01 6.22 -12.35
N ASP A 191 1.13 5.69 -11.82
CA ASP A 191 2.07 6.42 -10.98
C ASP A 191 3.49 6.20 -11.49
N ILE A 192 3.95 7.13 -12.34
CA ILE A 192 5.27 7.05 -13.00
C ILE A 192 6.44 6.99 -12.01
N ASN A 193 6.28 7.60 -10.81
CA ASN A 193 7.31 7.57 -9.78
C ASN A 193 7.39 6.19 -9.12
N LEU A 194 6.25 5.52 -8.90
CA LEU A 194 6.26 4.11 -8.47
C LEU A 194 6.82 3.19 -9.55
N GLN A 195 6.50 3.45 -10.83
CA GLN A 195 7.06 2.68 -11.93
C GLN A 195 8.60 2.79 -11.99
N ALA A 196 9.13 4.00 -11.87
CA ALA A 196 10.58 4.24 -11.84
C ALA A 196 11.26 3.54 -10.64
N ARG A 197 10.67 3.63 -9.44
CA ARG A 197 11.18 2.93 -8.26
C ARG A 197 11.15 1.41 -8.42
N MET A 198 10.13 0.87 -9.10
CA MET A 198 10.03 -0.56 -9.39
C MET A 198 11.08 -1.02 -10.40
N ALA A 199 11.44 -0.17 -11.37
CA ALA A 199 12.55 -0.44 -12.28
C ALA A 199 13.89 -0.45 -11.51
N GLN A 200 14.12 0.56 -10.66
CA GLN A 200 15.32 0.60 -9.81
C GLN A 200 15.43 -0.64 -8.91
N TYR A 201 14.33 -1.03 -8.25
CA TYR A 201 14.29 -2.24 -7.43
C TYR A 201 14.73 -3.48 -8.21
N GLN A 202 14.37 -3.61 -9.49
CA GLN A 202 14.77 -4.75 -10.32
C GLN A 202 16.26 -4.74 -10.67
N GLU A 203 16.83 -3.56 -10.96
CA GLU A 203 18.28 -3.43 -11.15
C GLU A 203 19.03 -3.73 -9.85
N ASP A 204 18.57 -3.23 -8.70
CA ASP A 204 19.19 -3.51 -7.40
C ASP A 204 19.20 -5.02 -7.09
N ARG A 205 18.11 -5.74 -7.37
CA ARG A 205 18.07 -7.21 -7.22
C ARG A 205 19.01 -7.92 -8.19
N ARG A 206 19.17 -7.41 -9.42
CA ARG A 206 20.13 -7.95 -10.39
C ARG A 206 21.55 -7.81 -9.85
N ASP A 207 21.90 -6.62 -9.39
CA ASP A 207 23.24 -6.32 -8.88
C ASP A 207 23.56 -7.12 -7.62
N GLU A 208 22.58 -7.32 -6.72
CA GLU A 208 22.74 -8.23 -5.57
C GLU A 208 23.06 -9.68 -5.99
N VAL A 209 22.43 -10.19 -7.05
CA VAL A 209 22.71 -11.53 -7.57
C VAL A 209 24.12 -11.60 -8.14
N LEU A 210 24.53 -10.59 -8.92
CA LEU A 210 25.88 -10.52 -9.49
C LEU A 210 26.97 -10.48 -8.41
N VAL A 211 26.75 -9.73 -7.33
CA VAL A 211 27.67 -9.69 -6.18
C VAL A 211 27.75 -11.04 -5.48
N LYS A 212 26.62 -11.73 -5.28
CA LYS A 212 26.58 -13.07 -4.67
C LYS A 212 27.29 -14.11 -5.53
N ASP A 213 27.08 -14.06 -6.84
CA ASP A 213 27.72 -14.95 -7.81
C ASP A 213 29.25 -14.75 -7.85
N ASP A 214 29.71 -13.50 -7.89
CA ASP A 214 31.14 -13.17 -7.81
C ASP A 214 31.78 -13.66 -6.49
N LYS A 215 31.11 -13.45 -5.35
CA LYS A 215 31.58 -13.96 -4.04
C LYS A 215 31.67 -15.48 -4.04
N LEU A 216 30.66 -16.17 -4.59
CA LEU A 216 30.63 -17.63 -4.68
C LEU A 216 31.73 -18.16 -5.61
N GLY A 217 31.94 -17.52 -6.77
CA GLY A 217 32.98 -17.89 -7.73
C GLY A 217 34.40 -17.68 -7.19
N LYS A 218 34.65 -16.61 -6.44
CA LYS A 218 35.97 -16.29 -5.86
C LYS A 218 36.38 -17.19 -4.70
N HIS A 219 35.43 -17.54 -3.83
CA HIS A 219 35.74 -18.21 -2.58
C HIS A 219 35.27 -19.67 -2.52
N GLY A 220 34.48 -20.12 -3.49
CA GLY A 220 33.86 -21.44 -3.48
C GLY A 220 32.68 -21.55 -2.52
N TRP A 221 31.88 -22.60 -2.69
CA TRP A 221 30.66 -22.82 -1.92
C TRP A 221 30.93 -23.14 -0.44
N GLU A 222 32.04 -23.81 -0.12
CA GLU A 222 32.41 -24.15 1.26
C GLU A 222 32.65 -22.90 2.11
N TYR A 223 33.37 -21.92 1.57
CA TYR A 223 33.54 -20.63 2.26
C TYR A 223 32.22 -19.88 2.36
N TYR A 224 31.44 -19.83 1.28
CA TYR A 224 30.21 -19.05 1.21
C TYR A 224 29.16 -19.49 2.24
N LEU A 225 29.04 -20.80 2.52
CA LEU A 225 28.10 -21.33 3.52
C LEU A 225 28.54 -21.07 4.97
N ASN A 226 29.83 -20.82 5.20
CA ASN A 226 30.42 -20.65 6.52
C ASN A 226 30.73 -19.17 6.87
N SER A 227 30.43 -18.23 5.97
CA SER A 227 30.66 -16.79 6.13
C SER A 227 29.41 -16.01 6.53
#